data_AF-A0A3P7QAX4-F1
#
_entry.id   AF-A0A3P7QAX4-F1
#
_cell.length_a   1.000
_cell.length_b   1.000
_cell.length_c   1.000
_cell.angle_alpha   90.00
_cell.angle_beta   90.00
_cell.angle_gamma   90.00
#
_symmetry.space_group_name_H-M   'P 1'
#
loop_
_entity.id
_entity.type
_entity.pdbx_description
1 polymer ?
#
loop_
_entity_poly.entity_id
_entity_poly.type
_entity_poly.pdbx_seq_one_letter_code
_entity_poly.pdbx_strand_id
1 'polypeptide(L)'
;MECGICRMREAVVNTQELLDLLVKCENKIQTRIKIGLNSKMPARFPPVVFYTPKEIGGLGMLSMGHVLIPQSDLRWMQQTDAGGITHFRSGMTHDEDQLIPNLYRYIQPWEAEFIDSQRVWAEYALKRQEANAQNRRLTLEDLDDSWDRGIPRINTLFQKDRHTLAYDKGWRVRTEFKAYQILK
;
A
#
# COMPACT_ATOMS: atom_id res chain seq x y z
N MET A 1 -0.19 -3.57 12.39
CA MET A 1 -0.78 -4.32 11.27
C MET A 1 0.16 -4.13 10.09
N GLU A 2 0.91 -5.16 9.72
CA GLU A 2 1.61 -5.11 8.43
C GLU A 2 0.54 -5.28 7.36
N CYS A 3 0.22 -4.22 6.65
CA CYS A 3 -0.66 -4.33 5.48
C CYS A 3 0.08 -5.20 4.46
N GLY A 4 -0.39 -6.43 4.23
CA GLY A 4 0.24 -7.37 3.28
C GLY A 4 0.38 -6.79 1.87
N ILE A 5 -0.50 -5.84 1.51
CA ILE A 5 -0.46 -5.10 0.25
C ILE A 5 0.78 -4.21 0.17
N CYS A 6 1.19 -3.54 1.27
CA CYS A 6 2.43 -2.73 1.27
C CYS A 6 3.70 -3.59 1.10
N ARG A 7 3.64 -4.87 1.47
CA ARG A 7 4.74 -5.82 1.29
C ARG A 7 4.80 -6.34 -0.15
N MET A 8 3.66 -6.74 -0.71
CA MET A 8 3.59 -7.39 -2.02
C MET A 8 3.48 -6.39 -3.20
N ARG A 9 2.90 -5.20 -2.97
CA ARG A 9 2.76 -4.10 -3.95
C ARG A 9 2.25 -4.57 -5.32
N GLU A 10 3.08 -4.44 -6.35
CA GLU A 10 2.78 -4.83 -7.74
C GLU A 10 2.43 -6.31 -7.92
N ALA A 11 2.97 -7.20 -7.08
CA ALA A 11 2.67 -8.63 -7.14
C ALA A 11 1.18 -8.95 -6.85
N VAL A 12 0.48 -8.04 -6.15
CA VAL A 12 -0.96 -8.19 -5.87
C VAL A 12 -1.79 -8.07 -7.15
N VAL A 13 -1.39 -7.18 -8.07
CA VAL A 13 -2.14 -6.94 -9.31
C VAL A 13 -1.91 -8.06 -10.32
N ASN A 14 -0.72 -8.64 -10.34
CA ASN A 14 -0.41 -9.76 -11.23
C ASN A 14 -1.07 -11.08 -10.78
N THR A 15 -1.46 -11.18 -9.50
CA THR A 15 -2.08 -12.40 -8.96
C THR A 15 -3.61 -12.28 -8.95
N GLN A 16 -4.27 -12.75 -10.01
CA GLN A 16 -5.74 -12.68 -10.15
C GLN A 16 -6.49 -13.37 -8.99
N GLU A 17 -6.01 -14.53 -8.54
CA GLU A 17 -6.62 -15.27 -7.42
C GLU A 17 -6.65 -14.46 -6.12
N LEU A 18 -5.61 -13.64 -5.89
CA LEU A 18 -5.51 -12.78 -4.73
C LEU A 18 -6.51 -11.60 -4.83
N LEU A 19 -6.69 -11.03 -6.03
CA LEU A 19 -7.69 -9.99 -6.27
C LEU A 19 -9.10 -10.51 -5.99
N ASP A 20 -9.43 -11.72 -6.47
CA ASP A 20 -10.71 -12.38 -6.18
C ASP A 20 -10.91 -12.64 -4.69
N LEU A 21 -9.85 -13.05 -3.98
CA LEU A 21 -9.89 -13.27 -2.53
C LEU A 21 -10.11 -11.95 -1.78
N LEU A 22 -9.45 -10.86 -2.18
CA LEU A 22 -9.59 -9.54 -1.57
C LEU A 22 -11.02 -9.03 -1.69
N VAL A 23 -11.64 -9.13 -2.87
CA VAL A 23 -13.04 -8.78 -3.10
C VAL A 23 -13.97 -9.58 -2.19
N LYS A 24 -13.76 -10.91 -2.09
CA LYS A 24 -14.56 -11.79 -1.22
C LYS A 24 -14.42 -11.42 0.26
N CYS A 25 -13.20 -11.15 0.71
CA CYS A 25 -12.94 -10.76 2.10
C CYS A 25 -13.56 -9.41 2.45
N GLU A 26 -13.46 -8.41 1.57
CA GLU A 26 -14.08 -7.10 1.77
C GLU A 26 -15.61 -7.22 1.86
N ASN A 27 -16.23 -7.99 0.98
CA ASN A 27 -17.67 -8.28 1.04
C ASN A 27 -18.08 -9.02 2.34
N LYS A 28 -17.26 -9.97 2.82
CA LYS A 28 -17.52 -10.66 4.09
C LYS A 28 -17.50 -9.70 5.28
N ILE A 29 -16.53 -8.79 5.33
CA ILE A 29 -16.42 -7.78 6.39
C ILE A 29 -17.62 -6.84 6.34
N GLN A 30 -17.96 -6.29 5.17
CA GLN A 30 -19.16 -5.47 5.00
C GLN A 30 -20.42 -6.21 5.46
N THR A 31 -20.59 -7.47 5.05
CA THR A 31 -21.74 -8.30 5.43
C THR A 31 -21.79 -8.52 6.95
N ARG A 32 -20.64 -8.75 7.60
CA ARG A 32 -20.57 -8.90 9.06
C ARG A 32 -21.03 -7.64 9.79
N ILE A 33 -20.65 -6.46 9.29
CA ILE A 33 -21.09 -5.17 9.84
C ILE A 33 -22.60 -5.00 9.62
N LYS A 34 -23.12 -5.32 8.44
CA LYS A 34 -24.57 -5.27 8.14
C LYS A 34 -25.39 -6.19 9.07
N ILE A 35 -24.88 -7.39 9.37
CA ILE A 35 -25.48 -8.32 10.34
C ILE A 35 -25.49 -7.72 11.75
N GLY A 36 -24.36 -7.12 12.18
CA GLY A 36 -24.27 -6.48 13.50
C GLY A 36 -25.28 -5.33 13.69
N LEU A 37 -25.63 -4.64 12.61
CA LEU A 37 -26.61 -3.55 12.59
C LEU A 37 -28.05 -4.02 12.30
N ASN A 38 -28.30 -5.34 12.27
CA ASN A 38 -29.61 -5.96 12.06
C ASN A 38 -30.38 -5.45 10.82
N SER A 39 -29.69 -5.31 9.69
CA SER A 39 -30.33 -4.86 8.45
C SER A 39 -30.01 -5.81 7.30
N LYS A 40 -31.09 -6.33 6.68
CA LYS A 40 -31.06 -7.31 5.58
C LYS A 40 -31.13 -6.68 4.19
N MET A 41 -31.32 -5.35 4.07
CA MET A 41 -31.52 -4.69 2.77
C MET A 41 -30.28 -3.90 2.29
N PRO A 42 -29.75 -4.19 1.08
CA PRO A 42 -28.62 -3.45 0.49
C PRO A 42 -28.83 -1.94 0.36
N ALA A 43 -30.06 -1.51 0.06
CA ALA A 43 -30.41 -0.09 -0.11
C ALA A 43 -30.18 0.78 1.14
N ARG A 44 -30.09 0.17 2.34
CA ARG A 44 -29.85 0.90 3.60
C ARG A 44 -28.37 1.13 3.91
N PHE A 45 -27.46 0.57 3.13
CA PHE A 45 -26.02 0.69 3.35
C PHE A 45 -25.31 1.20 2.10
N PRO A 46 -25.42 2.50 1.83
CA PRO A 46 -24.61 3.11 0.79
C PRO A 46 -23.12 2.95 1.13
N PRO A 47 -22.24 2.79 0.12
CA PRO A 47 -20.81 2.56 0.32
C PRO A 47 -20.15 3.63 1.21
N VAL A 48 -20.67 4.86 1.19
CA VAL A 48 -20.22 5.98 2.02
C VAL A 48 -20.09 5.61 3.50
N VAL A 49 -20.98 4.80 4.08
CA VAL A 49 -20.91 4.42 5.51
C VAL A 49 -19.61 3.67 5.84
N PHE A 50 -19.11 2.89 4.88
CA PHE A 50 -17.90 2.07 5.07
C PHE A 50 -16.62 2.85 4.82
N TYR A 51 -16.55 3.63 3.74
CA TYR A 51 -15.29 4.23 3.27
C TYR A 51 -15.06 5.67 3.75
N THR A 52 -16.07 6.29 4.35
CA THR A 52 -15.93 7.64 4.92
C THR A 52 -14.87 7.64 6.02
N PRO A 53 -13.95 8.63 6.05
CA PRO A 53 -12.93 8.75 7.09
C PRO A 53 -13.52 8.77 8.51
N LYS A 54 -12.76 8.24 9.47
CA LYS A 54 -13.18 8.14 10.88
C LYS A 54 -13.38 9.51 11.52
N GLU A 55 -12.66 10.52 11.01
CA GLU A 55 -12.70 11.91 11.49
C GLU A 55 -14.06 12.57 11.27
N ILE A 56 -14.83 12.09 10.29
CA ILE A 56 -16.17 12.59 9.96
C ILE A 56 -17.27 11.56 10.22
N GLY A 57 -17.00 10.59 11.12
CA GLY A 57 -17.99 9.64 11.63
C GLY A 57 -18.21 8.39 10.77
N GLY A 58 -17.35 8.14 9.77
CA GLY A 58 -17.36 6.88 9.00
C GLY A 58 -16.51 5.77 9.61
N LEU A 59 -16.54 4.59 8.99
CA LEU A 59 -15.74 3.44 9.45
C LEU A 59 -14.27 3.51 9.01
N GLY A 60 -13.93 4.34 8.02
CA GLY A 60 -12.57 4.48 7.51
C GLY A 60 -12.01 3.20 6.87
N MET A 61 -12.87 2.35 6.30
CA MET A 61 -12.44 1.14 5.63
C MET A 61 -11.63 1.49 4.38
N LEU A 62 -10.50 0.80 4.16
CA LEU A 62 -9.70 0.95 2.94
C LEU A 62 -10.19 -0.05 1.89
N SER A 63 -10.39 0.41 0.65
CA SER A 63 -10.86 -0.47 -0.42
C SER A 63 -9.76 -1.00 -1.31
N MET A 64 -9.90 -2.25 -1.70
CA MET A 64 -9.14 -2.90 -2.77
C MET A 64 -10.06 -3.68 -3.74
N GLY A 65 -11.34 -3.85 -3.40
CA GLY A 65 -12.31 -4.64 -4.16
C GLY A 65 -13.07 -3.90 -5.26
N HIS A 66 -13.03 -2.56 -5.28
CA HIS A 66 -13.52 -1.75 -6.41
C HIS A 66 -12.47 -1.70 -7.51
N VAL A 67 -12.15 -2.88 -8.06
CA VAL A 67 -11.19 -3.08 -9.15
C VAL A 67 -11.83 -3.86 -10.28
N LEU A 68 -11.46 -3.51 -11.51
CA LEU A 68 -11.80 -4.30 -12.69
C LEU A 68 -10.83 -5.48 -12.77
N ILE A 69 -11.34 -6.68 -12.61
CA ILE A 69 -10.55 -7.92 -12.68
C ILE A 69 -10.47 -8.34 -14.15
N PRO A 70 -9.27 -8.44 -14.74
CA PRO A 70 -9.13 -8.95 -16.11
C PRO A 70 -9.56 -10.42 -16.16
N GLN A 71 -10.43 -10.76 -17.11
CA GLN A 71 -10.80 -12.14 -17.42
C GLN A 71 -10.36 -12.47 -18.85
N SER A 72 -9.59 -13.54 -18.99
CA SER A 72 -9.39 -14.26 -20.25
C SER A 72 -10.33 -15.46 -20.29
N ASP A 73 -10.79 -15.81 -21.48
CA ASP A 73 -11.75 -16.90 -21.70
C ASP A 73 -11.11 -18.25 -21.29
N LEU A 74 -11.55 -18.85 -20.18
CA LEU A 74 -10.91 -20.01 -19.54
C LEU A 74 -11.02 -21.33 -20.35
N ARG A 75 -11.69 -21.30 -21.51
CA ARG A 75 -12.02 -22.50 -22.29
C ARG A 75 -10.86 -23.02 -23.16
N TRP A 76 -9.84 -22.21 -23.44
CA TRP A 76 -8.74 -22.56 -24.37
C TRP A 76 -7.33 -22.21 -23.84
N MET A 77 -7.12 -22.28 -22.51
CA MET A 77 -5.91 -21.78 -21.87
C MET A 77 -4.67 -22.68 -22.07
N GLN A 78 -4.01 -22.52 -23.21
CA GLN A 78 -2.54 -22.55 -23.29
C GLN A 78 -2.12 -21.50 -24.33
N GLN A 79 -2.31 -20.22 -24.02
CA GLN A 79 -1.85 -19.14 -24.88
C GLN A 79 -0.87 -18.25 -24.10
N THR A 80 0.31 -18.13 -24.69
CA THR A 80 1.47 -17.31 -24.33
C THR A 80 1.12 -15.94 -23.75
N ASP A 81 2.01 -15.41 -22.89
CA ASP A 81 1.96 -14.11 -22.19
C ASP A 81 1.61 -12.86 -23.04
N ALA A 82 1.51 -13.01 -24.37
CA ALA A 82 1.15 -11.98 -25.33
C ALA A 82 -0.36 -11.91 -25.68
N GLY A 83 -1.18 -12.87 -25.24
CA GLY A 83 -2.63 -12.89 -25.48
C GLY A 83 -3.35 -11.92 -24.53
N GLY A 84 -3.56 -10.68 -25.00
CA GLY A 84 -4.11 -9.59 -24.20
C GLY A 84 -5.47 -9.84 -23.53
N ILE A 85 -5.79 -8.97 -22.56
CA ILE A 85 -7.02 -8.99 -21.76
C ILE A 85 -8.23 -8.75 -22.67
N THR A 86 -9.12 -9.75 -22.80
CA THR A 86 -10.31 -9.66 -23.68
C THR A 86 -11.56 -9.15 -22.96
N HIS A 87 -11.70 -9.39 -21.65
CA HIS A 87 -12.85 -8.97 -20.86
C HIS A 87 -12.44 -8.44 -19.48
N PHE A 88 -13.25 -7.53 -18.91
CA PHE A 88 -13.11 -7.06 -17.53
C PHE A 88 -14.37 -7.40 -16.74
N ARG A 89 -14.19 -7.95 -15.54
CA ARG A 89 -15.26 -8.20 -14.57
C ARG A 89 -15.18 -7.18 -13.44
N SER A 90 -16.28 -6.50 -13.14
CA SER A 90 -16.32 -5.62 -11.96
C SER A 90 -16.28 -6.44 -10.67
N GLY A 91 -15.38 -6.09 -9.74
CA GLY A 91 -15.25 -6.75 -8.44
C GLY A 91 -16.46 -6.54 -7.52
N MET A 92 -17.10 -5.38 -7.54
CA MET A 92 -18.29 -5.07 -6.73
C MET A 92 -19.32 -4.26 -7.53
N THR A 93 -20.60 -4.43 -7.19
CA THR A 93 -21.71 -3.67 -7.76
C THR A 93 -21.80 -2.30 -7.10
N HIS A 94 -21.69 -1.23 -7.88
CA HIS A 94 -21.93 0.16 -7.46
C HIS A 94 -22.64 0.91 -8.58
N ASP A 95 -23.29 2.03 -8.24
CA ASP A 95 -23.86 2.93 -9.23
C ASP A 95 -22.73 3.50 -10.11
N GLU A 96 -22.93 3.54 -11.42
CA GLU A 96 -21.89 3.70 -12.46
C GLU A 96 -20.99 4.94 -12.31
N ASP A 97 -21.40 5.94 -11.53
CA ASP A 97 -20.68 7.21 -11.33
C ASP A 97 -19.90 7.31 -10.01
N GLN A 98 -20.00 6.34 -9.08
CA GLN A 98 -19.36 6.42 -7.76
C GLN A 98 -18.08 5.60 -7.67
N LEU A 99 -16.98 6.13 -8.21
CA LEU A 99 -15.65 5.51 -8.12
C LEU A 99 -15.07 5.64 -6.70
N ILE A 100 -14.97 4.52 -5.99
CA ILE A 100 -14.29 4.45 -4.70
C ILE A 100 -12.77 4.36 -4.93
N PRO A 101 -11.96 5.23 -4.32
CA PRO A 101 -10.51 5.18 -4.48
C PRO A 101 -9.92 3.85 -4.00
N ASN A 102 -9.12 3.23 -4.87
CA ASN A 102 -8.46 1.95 -4.58
C ASN A 102 -7.06 2.19 -3.99
N LEU A 103 -6.73 1.47 -2.92
CA LEU A 103 -5.43 1.53 -2.24
C LEU A 103 -4.23 1.32 -3.17
N TYR A 104 -4.35 0.48 -4.21
CA TYR A 104 -3.25 0.23 -5.14
C TYR A 104 -2.73 1.51 -5.83
N ARG A 105 -3.62 2.46 -6.14
CA ARG A 105 -3.21 3.73 -6.78
C ARG A 105 -2.38 4.63 -5.86
N TYR A 106 -2.47 4.43 -4.55
CA TYR A 106 -1.77 5.21 -3.54
C TYR A 106 -0.51 4.54 -3.02
N ILE A 107 -0.21 3.31 -3.48
CA ILE A 107 1.01 2.59 -3.12
C ILE A 107 1.92 2.59 -4.35
N GLN A 108 3.08 3.23 -4.22
CA GLN A 108 4.10 3.22 -5.27
C GLN A 108 4.61 1.78 -5.51
N PRO A 109 4.87 1.34 -6.74
CA PRO A 109 5.50 0.04 -7.03
C PRO A 109 6.90 -0.11 -6.40
N TRP A 110 7.38 -1.34 -6.22
CA TRP A 110 8.72 -1.59 -5.68
C TRP A 110 9.81 -1.13 -6.65
N GLU A 111 9.63 -1.40 -7.94
CA GLU A 111 10.57 -0.98 -8.98
C GLU A 111 10.79 0.55 -8.95
N ALA A 112 9.70 1.31 -8.95
CA ALA A 112 9.74 2.77 -8.88
C ALA A 112 10.42 3.28 -7.59
N GLU A 113 10.18 2.62 -6.46
CA GLU A 113 10.83 2.97 -5.18
C GLU A 113 12.32 2.67 -5.17
N PHE A 114 12.77 1.58 -5.79
CA PHE A 114 14.20 1.26 -5.87
C PHE A 114 14.95 2.24 -6.77
N ILE A 115 14.37 2.59 -7.92
CA ILE A 115 14.94 3.58 -8.84
C ILE A 115 15.01 4.96 -8.17
N ASP A 116 13.89 5.41 -7.59
CA ASP A 116 13.83 6.69 -6.88
C ASP A 116 14.79 6.69 -5.69
N SER A 117 14.92 5.59 -4.95
CA SER A 117 15.87 5.46 -3.85
C SER A 117 17.33 5.64 -4.28
N GLN A 118 17.75 5.01 -5.38
CA GLN A 118 19.12 5.18 -5.87
C GLN A 118 19.41 6.64 -6.23
N ARG A 119 18.47 7.28 -6.93
CA ARG A 119 18.55 8.69 -7.31
C ARG A 119 18.63 9.60 -6.07
N VAL A 120 17.69 9.43 -5.15
CA VAL A 120 17.53 10.27 -3.94
C VAL A 120 18.75 10.15 -3.03
N TRP A 121 19.32 8.95 -2.87
CA TRP A 121 20.55 8.76 -2.08
C TRP A 121 21.80 9.29 -2.79
N ALA A 122 21.85 9.25 -4.12
CA ALA A 122 22.93 9.88 -4.90
C ALA A 122 22.88 11.41 -4.79
N GLU A 123 21.70 12.01 -4.92
CA GLU A 123 21.46 13.45 -4.72
C GLU A 123 21.85 13.89 -3.30
N TYR A 124 21.46 13.12 -2.29
CA TYR A 124 21.87 13.38 -0.90
C TYR A 124 23.40 13.35 -0.74
N ALA A 125 24.09 12.40 -1.37
CA ALA A 125 25.55 12.30 -1.29
C ALA A 125 26.23 13.55 -1.89
N LEU A 126 25.74 14.05 -3.02
CA LEU A 126 26.21 15.27 -3.65
C LEU A 126 25.94 16.51 -2.78
N LYS A 127 24.70 16.71 -2.34
CA LYS A 127 24.33 17.83 -1.44
C LYS A 127 25.15 17.84 -0.16
N ARG A 128 25.46 16.66 0.39
CA ARG A 128 26.33 16.53 1.57
C ARG A 128 27.77 16.94 1.27
N GLN A 129 28.31 16.58 0.10
CA GLN A 129 29.65 17.00 -0.30
C GLN A 129 29.72 18.51 -0.53
N GLU A 130 28.72 19.09 -1.20
CA GLU A 130 28.61 20.54 -1.42
C GLU A 130 28.53 21.31 -0.10
N ALA A 131 27.69 20.84 0.84
CA ALA A 131 27.58 21.43 2.17
C ALA A 131 28.93 21.39 2.91
N ASN A 132 29.63 20.25 2.88
CA ASN A 132 30.95 20.12 3.49
C ASN A 132 32.00 21.03 2.82
N ALA A 133 31.99 21.16 1.49
CA ALA A 133 32.90 22.05 0.76
C ALA A 133 32.67 23.53 1.12
N GLN A 134 31.42 23.89 1.43
CA GLN A 134 31.03 25.21 1.93
C GLN A 134 31.20 25.35 3.46
N ASN A 135 31.74 24.33 4.15
CA ASN A 135 31.82 24.25 5.61
C ASN A 135 30.48 24.48 6.34
N ARG A 136 29.35 24.18 5.68
CA ARG A 136 28.02 24.24 6.26
C ARG A 136 27.50 22.84 6.59
N ARG A 137 26.63 22.75 7.59
CA ARG A 137 25.91 21.50 7.90
C ARG A 137 24.65 21.43 7.06
N LEU A 138 24.38 20.27 6.47
CA LEU A 138 23.15 20.00 5.72
C LEU A 138 21.93 20.18 6.65
N THR A 139 20.95 20.99 6.22
CA THR A 139 19.73 21.27 6.99
C THR A 139 18.55 20.45 6.45
N LEU A 140 17.42 20.54 7.14
CA LEU A 140 16.16 19.91 6.73
C LEU A 140 15.68 20.46 5.38
N GLU A 141 15.81 21.78 5.21
CA GLU A 141 15.35 22.53 4.04
C GLU A 141 16.04 22.08 2.75
N ASP A 142 17.31 21.69 2.83
CA ASP A 142 18.06 21.16 1.68
C ASP A 142 17.47 19.83 1.14
N LEU A 143 16.62 19.15 1.91
CA LEU A 143 16.09 17.80 1.63
C LEU A 143 14.56 17.70 1.60
N ASP A 144 13.83 18.82 1.67
CA ASP A 144 12.37 18.84 1.75
C ASP A 144 11.70 18.14 0.55
N ASP A 145 12.25 18.35 -0.65
CA ASP A 145 11.80 17.70 -1.90
C ASP A 145 11.85 16.16 -1.85
N SER A 146 12.68 15.60 -0.98
CA SER A 146 13.01 14.17 -0.89
C SER A 146 12.66 13.55 0.47
N TRP A 147 11.91 14.27 1.31
CA TRP A 147 11.73 13.94 2.73
C TRP A 147 11.20 12.53 2.97
N ASP A 148 10.15 12.14 2.24
CA ASP A 148 9.48 10.84 2.38
C ASP A 148 9.93 9.80 1.34
N ARG A 149 11.06 10.04 0.67
CA ARG A 149 11.60 9.17 -0.38
C ARG A 149 12.80 8.37 0.09
N GLY A 150 13.11 7.32 -0.68
CA GLY A 150 14.30 6.48 -0.50
C GLY A 150 14.13 5.29 0.45
N ILE A 151 15.00 4.30 0.30
CA ILE A 151 15.06 3.09 1.14
C ILE A 151 16.51 2.92 1.62
N PRO A 152 16.82 3.11 2.91
CA PRO A 152 15.99 3.69 3.97
C PRO A 152 15.47 5.09 3.64
N ARG A 153 14.37 5.51 4.26
CA ARG A 153 13.77 6.85 4.05
C ARG A 153 14.72 7.96 4.47
N ILE A 154 14.85 9.03 3.69
CA ILE A 154 15.80 10.12 3.98
C ILE A 154 15.52 10.79 5.33
N ASN A 155 14.25 10.99 5.68
CA ASN A 155 13.85 11.56 6.97
C ASN A 155 14.45 10.84 8.20
N THR A 156 14.84 9.57 8.07
CA THR A 156 15.48 8.80 9.15
C THR A 156 16.82 9.40 9.58
N LEU A 157 17.48 10.18 8.73
CA LEU A 157 18.72 10.89 9.05
C LEU A 157 18.56 11.94 10.15
N PHE A 158 17.34 12.47 10.31
CA PHE A 158 16.97 13.53 11.26
C PHE A 158 16.18 13.02 12.47
N GLN A 159 16.13 11.71 12.68
CA GLN A 159 15.53 11.13 13.87
C GLN A 159 16.34 11.48 15.14
N LYS A 160 15.62 11.78 16.23
CA LYS A 160 16.21 12.12 17.53
C LYS A 160 17.14 11.01 18.05
N ASP A 161 16.71 9.76 17.93
CA ASP A 161 17.40 8.59 18.52
C ASP A 161 18.39 7.92 17.56
N ARG A 162 18.79 8.58 16.48
CA ARG A 162 19.68 8.02 15.45
C ARG A 162 20.98 7.45 16.03
N HIS A 163 21.57 8.12 17.03
CA HIS A 163 22.80 7.69 17.67
C HIS A 163 22.62 6.38 18.46
N THR A 164 21.48 6.21 19.11
CA THR A 164 21.13 4.98 19.84
C THR A 164 20.83 3.84 18.88
N LEU A 165 20.06 4.11 17.81
CA LEU A 165 19.70 3.11 16.79
C LEU A 165 20.91 2.58 16.01
N ALA A 166 22.03 3.30 16.01
CA ALA A 166 23.27 2.83 15.40
C ALA A 166 23.79 1.53 16.04
N TYR A 167 23.48 1.29 17.32
CA TYR A 167 23.85 0.09 18.07
C TYR A 167 22.83 -1.06 17.94
N ASP A 168 21.63 -0.80 17.41
CA ASP A 168 20.61 -1.84 17.25
C ASP A 168 20.91 -2.72 16.03
N LYS A 169 21.64 -3.82 16.26
CA LYS A 169 21.98 -4.82 15.25
C LYS A 169 21.05 -6.04 15.35
N GLY A 170 20.83 -6.68 14.20
CA GLY A 170 19.98 -7.87 14.11
C GLY A 170 18.49 -7.62 14.36
N TRP A 171 18.03 -6.36 14.34
CA TRP A 171 16.64 -5.99 14.65
C TRP A 171 15.61 -6.63 13.70
N ARG A 172 15.98 -6.91 12.45
CA ARG A 172 15.12 -7.60 11.46
C ARG A 172 14.76 -9.01 11.91
N VAL A 173 15.77 -9.86 12.12
CA VAL A 173 15.58 -11.25 12.61
C VAL A 173 14.92 -11.26 13.98
N ARG A 174 15.31 -10.32 14.86
CA ARG A 174 14.67 -10.16 16.17
C ARG A 174 13.17 -9.90 16.03
N THR A 175 12.75 -9.09 15.06
CA THR A 175 11.33 -8.80 14.82
C THR A 175 10.59 -10.02 14.29
N GLU A 176 11.19 -10.78 13.38
CA GLU A 176 10.61 -12.04 12.90
C GLU A 176 10.44 -13.04 14.05
N PHE A 177 11.44 -13.14 14.93
CA PHE A 177 11.42 -14.09 16.04
C PHE A 177 10.44 -13.71 17.16
N LYS A 178 9.94 -12.46 17.19
CA LYS A 178 8.86 -12.08 18.11
C LYS A 178 7.59 -12.90 17.88
N ALA A 179 7.39 -13.47 16.69
CA ALA A 179 6.27 -14.38 16.43
C ALA A 179 6.25 -15.61 17.36
N TYR A 180 7.41 -16.03 17.87
CA TYR A 180 7.53 -17.16 18.81
C TYR A 180 7.50 -16.73 20.28
N GLN A 181 7.59 -15.43 20.55
CA GLN A 181 7.69 -14.89 21.91
C GLN A 181 6.38 -14.26 22.37
N ILE A 182 5.63 -13.64 21.45
CA ILE A 182 4.45 -12.84 21.77
C ILE A 182 3.27 -13.38 20.97
N LEU A 183 2.24 -13.84 21.67
CA LEU A 183 0.92 -14.07 21.08
C LEU A 183 0.20 -12.72 20.99
N LYS A 184 -0.21 -12.33 19.78
CA LYS A 184 -0.91 -11.06 19.49
C LYS A 184 -2.41 -11.25 19.41
#